data_AF-A0A2N0ZI21-F1
#
_entry.id   AF-A0A2N0ZI21-F1
#
_cell.length_a   1.000
_cell.length_b   1.000
_cell.length_c   1.000
_cell.angle_alpha   90.00
_cell.angle_beta   90.00
_cell.angle_gamma   90.00
#
_symmetry.space_group_name_H-M   'P 1'
#
loop_
_entity.id
_entity.type
_entity.pdbx_description
1 polymer ?
#
loop_
_entity_poly.entity_id
_entity_poly.type
_entity_poly.pdbx_seq_one_letter_code
_entity_poly.pdbx_strand_id
1 'polypeptide(L)'
;MIFLKVLDANDLHNNIQQLATTLKLFKKQIHQVQLDVRGIVSLKDALKGQGGQAIQLFYQECHLPFLVFLEEWINEYESTLNKMSQSLQTLESSPSGVIRQPFLENELAQGVRRAEMNTMN
;
A
#
# COMPACT_ATOMS: atom_id res chain seq x y z
N MET A 1 11.73 27.44 -18.48
CA MET A 1 10.41 27.28 -17.84
C MET A 1 10.54 26.19 -16.79
N ILE A 2 10.53 26.54 -15.50
CA ILE A 2 10.58 25.56 -14.41
C ILE A 2 9.15 25.08 -14.20
N PHE A 3 8.88 23.78 -14.41
CA PHE A 3 7.59 23.19 -14.03
C PHE A 3 7.50 23.19 -12.51
N LEU A 4 6.63 24.03 -11.97
CA LEU A 4 6.30 24.00 -10.55
C LEU A 4 5.41 22.77 -10.32
N LYS A 5 5.96 21.70 -9.75
CA LYS A 5 5.13 20.56 -9.34
C LYS A 5 4.38 20.95 -8.07
N VAL A 6 3.06 21.04 -8.21
CA VAL A 6 2.12 21.30 -7.13
C VAL A 6 1.35 20.01 -6.89
N LEU A 7 1.31 19.58 -5.64
CA LEU A 7 0.51 18.46 -5.18
C LEU A 7 -0.73 19.02 -4.47
N ASP A 8 -1.91 18.65 -4.96
CA ASP A 8 -3.16 18.90 -4.25
C ASP A 8 -3.29 17.85 -3.13
N ALA A 9 -3.31 18.33 -1.88
CA ALA A 9 -3.33 17.45 -0.71
C ALA A 9 -4.65 16.66 -0.61
N ASN A 10 -5.76 17.25 -1.04
CA ASN A 10 -7.07 16.62 -1.00
C ASN A 10 -7.18 15.52 -2.07
N ASP A 11 -6.72 15.78 -3.30
CA ASP A 11 -6.70 14.77 -4.36
C ASP A 11 -5.82 13.58 -3.97
N LEU A 12 -4.64 13.83 -3.40
CA LEU A 12 -3.78 12.73 -2.93
C LEU A 12 -4.44 11.94 -1.79
N HIS A 13 -5.07 12.61 -0.82
CA HIS A 13 -5.80 11.94 0.26
C HIS A 13 -6.92 11.05 -0.29
N ASN A 14 -7.73 11.58 -1.21
CA ASN A 14 -8.83 10.84 -1.84
C ASN A 14 -8.32 9.61 -2.61
N ASN A 15 -7.24 9.76 -3.37
CA ASN A 15 -6.63 8.65 -4.10
C ASN A 15 -6.07 7.56 -3.15
N ILE A 16 -5.45 7.96 -2.03
CA ILE A 16 -4.99 7.02 -1.00
C ILE A 16 -6.17 6.24 -0.41
N GLN A 17 -7.29 6.90 -0.08
CA GLN A 17 -8.49 6.25 0.47
C GLN A 17 -9.13 5.27 -0.53
N GLN A 18 -9.23 5.67 -1.80
CA GLN A 18 -9.74 4.81 -2.87
C GLN A 18 -8.86 3.56 -3.04
N LEU A 19 -7.53 3.75 -3.12
CA LEU A 19 -6.59 2.65 -3.25
C LEU A 19 -6.63 1.71 -2.04
N ALA A 20 -6.70 2.25 -0.82
CA ALA A 20 -6.87 1.44 0.39
C ALA A 20 -8.16 0.62 0.37
N THR A 21 -9.26 1.17 -0.16
CA THR A 21 -10.52 0.44 -0.32
C THR A 21 -10.40 -0.68 -1.35
N THR A 22 -9.74 -0.42 -2.48
CA THR A 22 -9.47 -1.44 -3.51
C THR A 22 -8.59 -2.57 -2.97
N LEU A 23 -7.55 -2.26 -2.20
CA LEU A 23 -6.67 -3.27 -1.58
C LEU A 23 -7.43 -4.16 -0.59
N LYS A 24 -8.32 -3.59 0.23
CA LYS A 24 -9.19 -4.37 1.13
C LYS A 24 -10.08 -5.34 0.36
N LEU A 25 -10.63 -4.92 -0.79
CA LEU A 25 -11.42 -5.81 -1.64
C LEU A 25 -10.54 -6.91 -2.24
N PHE A 26 -9.36 -6.54 -2.76
CA PHE A 26 -8.42 -7.49 -3.35
C PHE A 26 -7.95 -8.53 -2.33
N LYS A 27 -7.65 -8.12 -1.09
CA LYS A 27 -7.31 -9.04 0.01
C LYS A 27 -8.41 -10.08 0.25
N LYS A 28 -9.68 -9.68 0.25
CA LYS A 28 -10.81 -10.63 0.38
C LYS A 28 -10.85 -11.63 -0.77
N GLN A 29 -10.56 -11.18 -1.99
CA GLN A 29 -10.49 -12.08 -3.15
C GLN A 29 -9.34 -13.07 -3.04
N ILE A 30 -8.14 -12.61 -2.60
CA ILE A 30 -7.00 -13.49 -2.33
C ILE A 30 -7.34 -14.54 -1.27
N HIS A 31 -8.02 -14.13 -0.19
CA HIS A 31 -8.46 -15.06 0.84
C HIS A 31 -9.41 -16.14 0.29
N GLN A 32 -10.35 -15.76 -0.57
CA GLN A 32 -11.23 -16.74 -1.24
C GLN A 32 -10.43 -17.71 -2.11
N VAL A 33 -9.47 -17.21 -2.89
CA VAL A 33 -8.59 -18.07 -3.71
C VAL A 33 -7.77 -19.02 -2.83
N GLN A 34 -7.26 -18.57 -1.68
CA GLN A 34 -6.56 -19.44 -0.74
C GLN A 34 -7.46 -20.58 -0.23
N LEU A 35 -8.73 -20.30 0.08
CA LEU A 35 -9.69 -21.33 0.49
C LEU A 35 -9.93 -22.36 -0.62
N ASP A 36 -10.11 -21.89 -1.85
CA ASP A 36 -10.34 -22.75 -3.01
C ASP A 36 -9.11 -23.63 -3.29
N VAL A 37 -7.90 -23.07 -3.20
CA VAL A 37 -6.63 -23.82 -3.33
C VAL A 37 -6.49 -24.86 -2.23
N ARG A 38 -6.80 -24.54 -0.97
CA ARG A 38 -6.84 -25.53 0.13
C ARG A 38 -7.85 -26.64 -0.15
N GLY A 39 -8.98 -26.30 -0.76
CA GLY A 39 -9.96 -27.25 -1.27
C GLY A 39 -9.31 -28.26 -2.21
N ILE A 40 -8.59 -27.81 -3.25
CA ILE A 40 -7.89 -28.67 -4.22
C ILE A 40 -6.88 -29.59 -3.52
N VAL A 41 -6.07 -29.06 -2.61
CA VAL A 41 -5.06 -29.83 -1.86
C VAL A 41 -5.73 -30.93 -1.02
N SER A 42 -6.96 -30.70 -0.54
CA SER A 42 -7.72 -31.67 0.26
C SER A 42 -8.43 -32.77 -0.55
N LEU A 43 -8.46 -32.70 -1.88
CA LEU A 43 -9.14 -33.66 -2.77
C LEU A 43 -8.39 -35.00 -2.92
N LYS A 44 -8.01 -35.63 -1.80
CA LYS A 44 -7.27 -36.90 -1.78
C LYS A 44 -8.03 -38.04 -2.47
N ASP A 45 -9.35 -38.04 -2.37
CA ASP A 45 -10.17 -39.12 -2.93
C ASP A 45 -10.47 -38.98 -4.42
N ALA A 46 -10.44 -37.75 -4.95
CA ALA A 46 -10.70 -37.44 -6.35
C ALA A 46 -9.41 -37.35 -7.18
N LEU A 47 -8.31 -36.87 -6.60
CA LEU A 47 -7.00 -36.77 -7.23
C LEU A 47 -6.08 -37.88 -6.73
N LYS A 48 -6.12 -39.02 -7.43
CA LYS A 48 -5.36 -40.24 -7.11
C LYS A 48 -4.24 -40.51 -8.12
N GLY A 49 -3.32 -41.39 -7.75
CA GLY A 49 -2.16 -41.74 -8.56
C GLY A 49 -1.13 -40.61 -8.64
N GLN A 50 -0.06 -40.85 -9.39
CA GLN A 50 1.08 -39.92 -9.48
C GLN A 50 0.69 -38.54 -10.04
N GLY A 51 -0.20 -38.49 -11.03
CA GLY A 51 -0.69 -37.23 -11.60
C GLY A 51 -1.55 -36.42 -10.63
N GLY A 52 -2.49 -37.08 -9.92
CA GLY A 52 -3.31 -36.42 -8.91
C GLY A 52 -2.48 -35.87 -7.74
N GLN A 53 -1.49 -36.64 -7.29
CA GLN A 53 -0.54 -36.21 -6.27
C GLN A 53 0.32 -35.02 -6.75
N ALA A 54 0.75 -35.02 -8.00
CA ALA A 54 1.51 -33.90 -8.57
C ALA A 54 0.68 -32.60 -8.61
N ILE A 55 -0.61 -32.68 -8.97
CA ILE A 55 -1.52 -31.52 -8.94
C ILE A 55 -1.67 -30.98 -7.51
N GLN A 56 -1.92 -31.85 -6.53
CA GLN A 56 -2.02 -31.45 -5.12
C GLN A 56 -0.74 -30.75 -4.64
N LEU A 57 0.42 -31.34 -4.91
CA LEU A 57 1.72 -30.77 -4.54
C LEU A 57 1.96 -29.42 -5.23
N PHE A 58 1.57 -29.27 -6.50
CA PHE A 58 1.71 -28.00 -7.21
C PHE A 58 0.91 -26.86 -6.55
N TYR A 59 -0.31 -27.14 -6.10
CA TYR A 59 -1.11 -26.15 -5.37
C TYR A 59 -0.60 -25.91 -3.94
N GLN A 60 -0.15 -26.97 -3.27
CA GLN A 60 0.34 -26.91 -1.89
C GLN A 60 1.68 -26.19 -1.77
N GLU A 61 2.66 -26.53 -2.62
CA GLU A 61 4.05 -26.10 -2.48
C GLU A 61 4.38 -24.85 -3.30
N CYS A 62 3.56 -24.50 -4.31
CA CYS A 62 3.76 -23.30 -5.13
C CYS A 62 2.70 -22.22 -4.86
N HIS A 63 1.42 -22.57 -5.00
CA HIS A 63 0.35 -21.56 -4.95
C HIS A 63 0.05 -21.07 -3.53
N LEU A 64 -0.05 -21.96 -2.54
CA LEU A 64 -0.32 -21.53 -1.16
C LEU A 64 0.75 -20.58 -0.61
N PRO A 65 2.07 -20.86 -0.73
CA PRO A 65 3.10 -19.92 -0.28
C PRO A 65 3.03 -18.56 -0.97
N PHE A 66 2.79 -18.56 -2.30
CA PHE A 66 2.63 -17.31 -3.05
C PHE A 66 1.44 -16.49 -2.56
N LEU A 67 0.29 -17.12 -2.32
CA LEU A 67 -0.90 -16.42 -1.85
C LEU A 67 -0.74 -15.89 -0.42
N VAL A 68 0.01 -16.58 0.44
CA VAL A 68 0.37 -16.08 1.79
C VAL A 68 1.29 -14.87 1.67
N PHE A 69 2.33 -14.95 0.84
CA PHE A 69 3.23 -13.82 0.56
C PHE A 69 2.45 -12.61 0.03
N LEU A 70 1.56 -12.82 -0.93
CA LEU A 70 0.77 -11.75 -1.53
C LEU A 70 -0.16 -11.08 -0.52
N GLU A 71 -0.80 -11.86 0.36
CA GLU A 71 -1.61 -11.31 1.44
C GLU A 71 -0.79 -10.43 2.39
N GLU A 72 0.41 -10.87 2.77
CA GLU A 72 1.28 -10.09 3.65
C GLU A 72 1.77 -8.81 2.98
N TRP A 73 2.14 -8.89 1.69
CA TRP A 73 2.50 -7.71 0.90
C TRP A 73 1.35 -6.68 0.84
N ILE A 74 0.10 -7.13 0.69
CA ILE A 74 -1.07 -6.23 0.73
C ILE A 74 -1.17 -5.54 2.11
N ASN A 75 -0.93 -6.26 3.21
CA ASN A 75 -0.95 -5.68 4.57
C ASN A 75 0.12 -4.59 4.74
N GLU A 76 1.34 -4.87 4.28
CA GLU A 76 2.45 -3.91 4.32
C GLU A 76 2.16 -2.65 3.48
N TYR A 77 1.57 -2.85 2.30
CA TYR A 77 1.22 -1.76 1.42
C TYR A 77 0.08 -0.89 1.99
N GLU A 78 -0.96 -1.49 2.57
CA GLU A 78 -2.00 -0.75 3.31
C GLU A 78 -1.42 0.04 4.49
N SER A 79 -0.49 -0.55 5.26
CA SER A 79 0.21 0.14 6.35
C SER A 79 0.99 1.35 5.84
N THR A 80 1.66 1.22 4.69
CA THR A 80 2.39 2.31 4.03
C THR A 80 1.45 3.43 3.61
N LEU A 81 0.32 3.11 2.98
CA LEU A 81 -0.70 4.09 2.58
C LEU A 81 -1.27 4.85 3.78
N ASN A 82 -1.52 4.16 4.90
CA ASN A 82 -2.00 4.79 6.13
C ASN A 82 -0.97 5.77 6.71
N LYS A 83 0.32 5.39 6.74
CA LYS A 83 1.41 6.29 7.17
C LYS A 83 1.53 7.51 6.25
N MET A 84 1.40 7.31 4.94
CA MET A 84 1.41 8.41 3.97
C MET A 84 0.24 9.37 4.20
N SER A 85 -0.97 8.85 4.42
CA SER A 85 -2.16 9.66 4.73
C SER A 85 -1.98 10.50 6.00
N GLN A 86 -1.48 9.90 7.09
CA GLN A 86 -1.19 10.60 8.34
C GLN A 86 -0.12 11.67 8.18
N SER A 87 0.94 11.36 7.43
CA SER A 87 2.04 12.30 7.16
C SER A 87 1.54 13.49 6.34
N LEU A 88 0.71 13.24 5.32
CA LEU A 88 0.10 14.28 4.51
C LEU A 88 -0.80 15.20 5.35
N GLN A 89 -1.66 14.62 6.20
CA GLN A 89 -2.54 15.38 7.08
C GLN A 89 -1.76 16.24 8.08
N THR A 90 -0.61 15.74 8.57
CA THR A 90 0.28 16.48 9.49
C THR A 90 1.00 17.63 8.79
N LEU A 91 1.45 17.40 7.55
CA LEU A 91 2.16 18.40 6.75
C LEU A 91 1.24 19.51 6.24
N GLU A 92 0.03 19.13 5.81
CA GLU A 92 -0.96 20.06 5.27
C GLU A 92 -2.37 19.58 5.66
N SER A 93 -2.91 20.18 6.72
CA SER A 93 -4.24 19.84 7.23
C SER A 93 -5.38 20.57 6.50
N SER A 94 -5.07 21.59 5.68
CA SER A 94 -6.09 22.33 4.95
C SER A 94 -6.68 21.48 3.82
N PRO A 95 -8.02 21.36 3.72
CA PRO A 95 -8.68 20.71 2.58
C PRO A 95 -8.44 21.40 1.23
N SER A 96 -7.95 22.63 1.25
CA SER A 96 -7.55 23.41 0.06
C SER A 96 -6.03 23.62 0.00
N GLY A 97 -5.29 22.87 0.82
CA GLY A 97 -3.86 22.95 0.95
C GLY A 97 -3.13 22.42 -0.27
N VAL A 98 -2.07 23.12 -0.65
CA VAL A 98 -1.23 22.75 -1.79
C VAL A 98 0.21 22.64 -1.34
N ILE A 99 0.85 21.53 -1.68
CA ILE A 99 2.27 21.32 -1.37
C ILE A 99 3.07 21.59 -2.63
N ARG A 100 3.96 22.57 -2.56
CA ARG A 100 4.88 22.91 -3.65
C ARG A 100 6.17 22.14 -3.44
N GLN A 101 6.66 21.43 -4.46
CA GLN A 101 7.92 20.71 -4.36
C GLN A 101 9.11 21.60 -3.91
N PRO A 102 9.28 22.85 -4.42
CA PRO A 102 10.36 23.73 -3.95
C PRO A 102 10.26 24.06 -2.45
N PHE A 103 9.05 24.07 -1.88
CA PHE A 103 8.86 24.26 -0.45
C PHE A 103 9.51 23.13 0.35
N LEU A 104 9.28 21.88 -0.07
CA LEU A 104 9.87 20.70 0.57
C LEU A 104 11.39 20.63 0.39
N GLU A 105 11.91 21.03 -0.77
CA GLU A 105 13.32 20.84 -1.10
C GLU A 105 14.23 21.97 -0.62
N ASN A 106 13.75 23.21 -0.63
CA ASN A 106 14.63 24.38 -0.46
C ASN A 106 14.10 25.41 0.54
N GLU A 107 12.79 25.67 0.57
CA GLU A 107 12.24 26.80 1.32
C GLU A 107 12.01 26.45 2.80
N LEU A 108 11.62 25.21 3.12
CA LEU A 108 11.38 24.78 4.49
C LEU A 108 12.63 24.92 5.37
N ALA A 109 13.76 24.37 4.91
CA ALA A 109 15.03 24.45 5.64
C ALA A 109 15.53 25.89 5.80
N GLN A 110 15.30 26.74 4.80
CA GLN A 110 15.63 28.17 4.90
C GLN A 110 14.72 28.91 5.88
N GLY A 111 13.43 28.59 5.87
CA GLY A 111 12.43 29.15 6.79
C GLY A 111 12.75 28.82 8.25
N VAL A 112 13.07 27.56 8.55
CA VAL A 112 13.48 27.13 9.90
C VAL A 112 14.72 27.88 10.37
N ARG A 113 15.78 27.93 9.56
CA ARG A 113 17.01 28.68 9.92
C ARG A 113 16.75 30.16 10.17
N ARG A 114 15.86 30.80 9.39
CA ARG A 114 15.48 32.21 9.61
C ARG A 114 14.71 32.40 10.91
N ALA A 115 13.79 31.48 11.22
CA ALA A 115 13.03 31.54 12.47
C ALA A 115 13.95 31.42 13.69
N GLU A 116 14.91 30.50 13.67
CA GLU A 116 15.93 30.33 14.73
C GLU A 116 16.75 31.61 14.93
N MET A 117 17.27 32.21 13.86
CA MET A 117 18.04 33.46 13.96
C MET A 117 17.23 34.63 14.55
N ASN A 118 15.91 34.67 14.29
CA ASN A 118 15.05 35.75 14.76
C ASN A 118 14.52 35.55 16.18
N THR A 119 14.54 34.32 16.70
CA THR A 119 14.13 34.02 18.10
C THR A 119 15.30 33.96 19.08
N MET A 120 16.54 33.95 18.58
CA MET A 120 17.77 34.04 19.39
C MET A 120 18.27 35.49 19.59
N ASN A 121 17.55 36.50 19.10
CA ASN A 121 17.83 37.94 19.33
C ASN A 121 16.87 38.55 20.35
#